data_AF-A0A7X9DAJ8-F1
#
_entry.id   AF-A0A7X9DAJ8-F1
#
_cell.length_a   1.000
_cell.length_b   1.000
_cell.length_c   1.000
_cell.angle_alpha   90.00
_cell.angle_beta   90.00
_cell.angle_gamma   90.00
#
_symmetry.space_group_name_H-M   'P 1'
#
loop_
_entity.id
_entity.type
_entity.pdbx_description
1 polymer ?
#
loop_
_entity_poly.entity_id
_entity_poly.type
_entity_poly.pdbx_seq_one_letter_code
_entity_poly.pdbx_strand_id
1 'polypeptide(L)'
;MNNIKIAFVGDIMPGGVLHGISSGYISNRLLTYLNNFDLRIGTLERAIGDNFDFDKRKMKGKKSIIYSKNIDIEKLVLLNIDAVSLANNHVFDLGKDGLYNTFTSERD
;
A
#
# COMPACT_ATOMS: atom_id res chain seq x y z
N MET A 1 -23.49 18.24 -16.52
CA MET A 1 -22.22 17.52 -16.25
C MET A 1 -22.42 16.67 -15.02
N ASN A 2 -22.07 15.39 -15.07
CA ASN A 2 -22.06 14.57 -13.85
C ASN A 2 -20.81 14.94 -13.05
N ASN A 3 -20.97 15.21 -11.75
CA ASN A 3 -19.85 15.49 -10.87
C ASN A 3 -19.12 14.18 -10.54
N ILE A 4 -17.81 14.14 -10.74
CA ILE A 4 -16.95 13.02 -10.33
C ILE A 4 -16.69 13.13 -8.83
N LYS A 5 -16.91 12.05 -8.09
CA LYS A 5 -16.63 11.93 -6.66
C LYS A 5 -15.34 11.14 -6.46
N ILE A 6 -14.36 11.77 -5.81
CA ILE A 6 -13.06 11.18 -5.53
C ILE A 6 -12.91 11.02 -4.00
N ALA A 7 -12.56 9.82 -3.55
CA ALA A 7 -12.15 9.54 -2.19
C ALA A 7 -10.62 9.61 -2.10
N PHE A 8 -10.12 10.39 -1.15
CA PHE A 8 -8.72 10.34 -0.74
C PHE A 8 -8.60 9.53 0.55
N VAL A 9 -7.83 8.45 0.48
CA VAL A 9 -7.50 7.59 1.60
C VAL A 9 -6.08 7.95 2.06
N GLY A 10 -5.88 8.06 3.37
CA GLY A 10 -4.57 8.33 3.94
C GLY A 10 -3.62 7.14 3.79
N ASP A 11 -2.68 7.03 4.71
CA ASP A 11 -1.62 6.02 4.70
C ASP A 11 -2.18 4.60 4.78
N ILE A 12 -2.00 3.84 3.70
CA ILE A 12 -2.40 2.44 3.57
C ILE A 12 -1.19 1.55 3.81
N MET A 13 -1.44 0.52 4.60
CA MET A 13 -0.44 -0.32 5.22
C MET A 13 -0.87 -1.80 5.12
N PRO A 14 -0.77 -2.45 3.94
CA PRO A 14 -1.48 -3.71 3.67
C PRO A 14 -0.90 -4.98 4.37
N GLY A 15 0.20 -4.88 5.09
CA GLY A 15 0.83 -5.99 5.83
C GLY A 15 0.96 -5.72 7.33
N GLY A 16 1.99 -6.28 7.97
CA GLY A 16 2.17 -6.19 9.42
C GLY A 16 1.20 -7.13 10.16
N VAL A 17 0.39 -6.62 11.08
CA VAL A 17 -0.65 -7.43 11.76
C VAL A 17 -1.72 -7.96 10.79
N LEU A 18 -1.83 -7.36 9.61
CA LEU A 18 -2.75 -7.78 8.56
C LEU A 18 -2.10 -8.74 7.53
N HIS A 19 -0.83 -9.11 7.71
CA HIS A 19 -0.10 -9.93 6.76
C HIS A 19 -0.84 -11.26 6.48
N GLY A 20 -1.07 -11.56 5.20
CA GLY A 20 -1.74 -12.80 4.76
C GLY A 20 -3.23 -12.91 5.13
N ILE A 21 -3.82 -11.88 5.75
CA ILE A 21 -5.25 -11.82 6.02
C ILE A 21 -5.98 -11.38 4.75
N SER A 22 -6.86 -12.23 4.22
CA SER A 22 -7.66 -11.94 3.03
C SER A 22 -9.11 -11.53 3.33
N SER A 23 -9.58 -11.69 4.57
CA SER A 23 -10.95 -11.34 4.96
C SER A 23 -11.02 -10.71 6.36
N GLY A 24 -12.07 -9.93 6.63
CA GLY A 24 -12.34 -9.36 7.96
C GLY A 24 -11.42 -8.21 8.40
N TYR A 25 -10.45 -7.80 7.58
CA TYR A 25 -9.56 -6.67 7.89
C TYR A 25 -10.17 -5.28 7.60
N ILE A 26 -11.30 -5.24 6.88
CA ILE A 26 -12.12 -4.04 6.66
C ILE A 26 -13.58 -4.35 6.99
N SER A 27 -14.27 -3.40 7.61
CA SER A 27 -15.71 -3.51 7.83
C SER A 27 -16.51 -3.33 6.54
N ASN A 28 -17.58 -4.11 6.36
CA ASN A 28 -18.49 -3.96 5.20
C ASN A 28 -19.03 -2.54 5.08
N ARG A 29 -19.29 -1.85 6.20
CA ARG A 29 -19.76 -0.46 6.20
C ARG A 29 -18.77 0.49 5.53
N LEU A 30 -17.47 0.36 5.84
CA LEU A 30 -16.43 1.21 5.24
C LEU A 30 -16.24 0.88 3.77
N LEU A 31 -16.24 -0.41 3.42
CA LEU A 31 -16.12 -0.84 2.02
C LEU A 31 -17.28 -0.31 1.17
N THR A 32 -18.52 -0.42 1.66
CA THR A 32 -19.71 0.16 1.00
C THR A 32 -19.59 1.68 0.86
N TYR A 33 -19.08 2.38 1.88
CA TYR A 33 -18.86 3.83 1.80
C TYR A 33 -17.86 4.19 0.69
N LEU A 34 -16.71 3.53 0.63
CA LEU A 34 -15.68 3.78 -0.38
C LEU A 34 -16.16 3.44 -1.80
N ASN A 35 -17.02 2.44 -1.95
CA ASN A 35 -17.60 2.05 -3.23
C ASN A 35 -18.64 3.04 -3.78
N ASN A 36 -19.06 4.06 -3.02
CA ASN A 36 -19.93 5.13 -3.51
C ASN A 36 -19.20 6.26 -4.27
N PHE A 37 -17.87 6.17 -4.38
CA PHE A 37 -17.02 7.11 -5.11
C PHE A 37 -16.68 6.57 -6.49
N ASP A 38 -16.45 7.45 -7.45
CA ASP A 38 -16.03 7.07 -8.80
C ASP A 38 -14.55 6.66 -8.80
N LEU A 39 -13.73 7.32 -7.98
CA LEU A 39 -12.30 7.05 -7.81
C LEU A 39 -11.89 7.03 -6.33
N ARG A 40 -10.96 6.15 -5.97
CA ARG A 40 -10.33 6.01 -4.64
C ARG A 40 -8.83 6.07 -4.80
N ILE A 41 -8.23 7.13 -4.28
CA ILE A 41 -6.78 7.38 -4.35
C ILE A 41 -6.21 7.28 -2.93
N GLY A 42 -5.26 6.38 -2.73
CA GLY A 42 -4.59 6.17 -1.44
C GLY A 42 -3.16 6.69 -1.40
N THR A 43 -2.54 6.65 -0.22
CA THR A 43 -1.08 6.76 -0.08
C THR A 43 -0.54 5.42 0.38
N LEU A 44 0.38 4.81 -0.36
CA LEU A 44 1.04 3.59 0.06
C LEU A 44 2.24 3.95 0.95
N GLU A 45 2.09 3.72 2.25
CA GLU A 45 3.01 4.20 3.30
C GLU A 45 4.29 3.36 3.43
N ARG A 46 4.54 2.43 2.50
CA ARG A 46 5.59 1.43 2.68
C ARG A 46 6.05 0.83 1.36
N ALA A 47 7.29 0.35 1.35
CA ALA A 47 7.80 -0.48 0.26
C ALA A 47 7.08 -1.83 0.22
N ILE A 48 6.96 -2.40 -0.98
CA ILE A 48 6.46 -3.76 -1.20
C ILE A 48 7.57 -4.65 -1.74
N GLY A 49 7.70 -5.85 -1.18
CA GLY A 49 8.54 -6.89 -1.74
C GLY A 49 8.86 -8.03 -0.78
N ASP A 50 9.44 -9.08 -1.35
CA ASP A 50 9.85 -10.29 -0.64
C ASP A 50 11.37 -10.46 -0.71
N ASN A 51 12.00 -10.74 0.42
CA ASN A 51 13.43 -11.08 0.52
C ASN A 51 14.41 -10.04 -0.06
N PHE A 52 14.05 -8.75 -0.07
CA PHE A 52 14.96 -7.67 -0.44
C PHE A 52 15.79 -7.17 0.76
N ASP A 53 16.99 -6.69 0.47
CA ASP A 53 17.84 -6.03 1.46
C ASP A 53 17.24 -4.70 1.92
N PHE A 54 17.39 -4.40 3.21
CA PHE A 54 17.01 -3.09 3.75
C PHE A 54 17.94 -1.97 3.27
N ASP A 55 17.40 -0.75 3.15
CA ASP A 55 18.23 0.41 2.80
C ASP A 55 19.36 0.63 3.82
N LYS A 56 20.58 0.59 3.31
CA LYS A 56 21.81 0.67 4.11
C LYS A 56 21.95 2.00 4.84
N ARG A 57 21.35 3.09 4.35
CA ARG A 57 21.42 4.41 5.01
C ARG A 57 20.48 4.44 6.21
N LYS A 58 19.25 3.96 6.07
CA LYS A 58 18.29 3.82 7.18
C LYS A 58 18.79 2.85 8.25
N MET A 59 19.43 1.76 7.86
CA MET A 59 20.00 0.80 8.81
C MET A 59 21.14 1.37 9.68
N LYS A 60 21.78 2.46 9.24
CA LYS A 60 22.78 3.21 10.03
C LYS A 60 22.15 4.24 10.98
N GLY A 61 20.87 4.59 10.79
CA GLY A 61 20.16 5.62 11.55
C GLY A 61 19.06 5.04 12.46
N LYS A 62 17.96 5.79 12.61
CA LYS A 62 16.73 5.26 13.24
C LYS A 62 16.18 4.18 12.31
N LYS A 63 16.28 2.91 12.75
CA LYS A 63 15.91 1.69 12.00
C LYS A 63 14.38 1.53 11.86
N SER A 64 13.69 2.56 11.41
CA SER A 64 12.26 2.57 11.12
C SER A 64 12.04 2.04 9.71
N ILE A 65 12.23 0.74 9.56
CA ILE A 65 11.98 -0.02 8.33
C ILE A 65 10.53 -0.51 8.34
N ILE A 66 9.76 -0.14 7.33
CA ILE A 66 8.37 -0.53 7.16
C ILE A 66 8.18 -1.03 5.73
N TYR A 67 7.75 -2.28 5.59
CA TYR A 67 7.44 -2.89 4.30
C TYR A 67 6.28 -3.89 4.39
N SER A 68 5.79 -4.35 3.25
CA SER A 68 4.85 -5.47 3.18
C SER A 68 5.23 -6.43 2.06
N LYS A 69 4.78 -7.68 2.18
CA LYS A 69 5.06 -8.70 1.17
C LYS A 69 4.22 -8.45 -0.08
N ASN A 70 4.63 -9.04 -1.21
CA ASN A 70 3.88 -8.89 -2.47
C ASN A 70 2.43 -9.36 -2.33
N ILE A 71 2.20 -10.47 -1.62
CA ILE A 71 0.85 -11.01 -1.37
C ILE A 71 -0.10 -10.01 -0.71
N ASP A 72 0.42 -9.04 0.04
CA ASP A 72 -0.42 -8.10 0.76
C ASP A 72 -1.02 -7.02 -0.17
N ILE A 73 -0.49 -6.82 -1.38
CA ILE A 73 -1.06 -5.88 -2.37
C ILE A 73 -2.52 -6.21 -2.71
N GLU A 74 -2.92 -7.48 -2.63
CA GLU A 74 -4.30 -7.90 -2.85
C GLU A 74 -5.29 -7.11 -1.99
N LYS A 75 -4.88 -6.63 -0.81
CA LYS A 75 -5.74 -5.79 0.02
C LYS A 75 -6.08 -4.46 -0.63
N LEU A 76 -5.16 -3.84 -1.40
CA LEU A 76 -5.47 -2.63 -2.15
C LEU A 76 -6.55 -2.91 -3.21
N VAL A 77 -6.51 -4.09 -3.83
CA VAL A 77 -7.51 -4.54 -4.81
C VAL A 77 -8.87 -4.75 -4.14
N LEU A 78 -8.90 -5.47 -3.03
CA LEU A 78 -10.12 -5.72 -2.27
C LEU A 78 -10.72 -4.46 -1.63
N LEU A 79 -9.89 -3.46 -1.29
CA LEU A 79 -10.32 -2.12 -0.89
C LEU A 79 -10.80 -1.26 -2.06
N ASN A 80 -10.70 -1.77 -3.29
CA ASN A 80 -11.04 -1.09 -4.53
C ASN A 80 -10.22 0.20 -4.75
N ILE A 81 -8.96 0.26 -4.30
CA ILE A 81 -8.11 1.44 -4.52
C ILE A 81 -7.68 1.48 -5.99
N ASP A 82 -7.99 2.59 -6.66
CA ASP A 82 -7.72 2.77 -8.09
C ASP A 82 -6.27 3.18 -8.35
N ALA A 83 -5.73 4.04 -7.48
CA ALA A 83 -4.36 4.52 -7.56
C ALA A 83 -3.78 4.78 -6.17
N VAL A 84 -2.46 4.71 -6.06
CA VAL A 84 -1.73 5.12 -4.86
C VAL A 84 -0.64 6.12 -5.19
N SER A 85 -0.46 7.13 -4.34
CA SER A 85 0.82 7.82 -4.21
C SER A 85 1.78 6.96 -3.37
N LEU A 86 3.07 7.21 -3.46
CA LEU A 86 4.07 6.49 -2.67
C LEU A 86 4.64 7.42 -1.59
N ALA A 87 4.63 6.97 -0.36
CA ALA A 87 5.16 7.74 0.75
C ALA A 87 6.69 7.84 0.68
N ASN A 88 7.19 9.07 0.55
CA ASN A 88 8.61 9.36 0.40
C ASN A 88 9.48 8.79 1.55
N ASN A 89 8.93 8.76 2.77
CA ASN A 89 9.63 8.33 3.97
C ASN A 89 9.87 6.82 4.06
N HIS A 90 9.11 5.96 3.37
CA HIS A 90 9.24 4.49 3.48
C HIS A 90 9.30 3.75 2.16
N VAL A 91 9.08 4.40 1.02
CA VAL A 91 9.13 3.75 -0.30
C VAL A 91 10.50 3.11 -0.61
N PHE A 92 11.57 3.60 0.01
CA PHE A 92 12.93 3.10 -0.21
C PHE A 92 13.40 2.12 0.87
N ASP A 93 12.53 1.63 1.75
CA ASP A 93 12.94 0.82 2.91
C ASP A 93 13.56 -0.52 2.55
N LEU A 94 13.17 -1.05 1.39
CA LEU A 94 13.72 -2.24 0.74
C LEU A 94 14.75 -1.89 -0.35
N GLY A 95 15.38 -0.72 -0.24
CA GLY A 95 16.37 -0.23 -1.18
C GLY A 95 15.82 0.03 -2.59
N LYS A 96 16.74 0.10 -3.54
CA LYS A 96 16.43 0.38 -4.95
C LYS A 96 15.56 -0.72 -5.57
N ASP A 97 15.89 -1.98 -5.32
CA ASP A 97 15.19 -3.12 -5.93
C ASP A 97 13.78 -3.26 -5.37
N GLY A 98 13.59 -3.04 -4.07
CA GLY A 98 12.25 -2.99 -3.48
C GLY A 98 11.42 -1.79 -3.95
N LEU A 99 12.03 -0.64 -4.22
CA LEU A 99 11.35 0.48 -4.89
C LEU A 99 10.86 0.08 -6.29
N TYR A 100 11.72 -0.54 -7.11
CA TYR A 100 11.30 -1.03 -8.43
C TYR A 100 10.16 -2.03 -8.32
N ASN A 101 10.28 -3.01 -7.42
CA ASN A 101 9.24 -3.97 -7.18
C ASN A 101 7.93 -3.28 -6.76
N THR A 102 7.98 -2.24 -5.93
CA THR A 102 6.78 -1.48 -5.53
C THR A 102 6.08 -0.83 -6.73
N PHE A 103 6.80 -0.39 -7.76
CA PHE A 103 6.21 0.14 -8.99
C PHE A 103 5.62 -0.94 -9.91
N THR A 104 6.25 -2.11 -9.95
CA THR A 104 5.97 -3.17 -10.93
C THR A 104 5.27 -4.38 -10.33
N SER A 105 4.84 -4.31 -9.07
CA SER A 105 4.02 -5.37 -8.47
C SER A 105 2.66 -5.33 -9.17
N GLU A 106 2.58 -6.00 -10.31
CA GLU A 106 1.43 -5.99 -11.20
C GLU A 106 0.26 -6.78 -10.61
N ARG A 107 -0.92 -6.44 -11.11
CA ARG A 107 -2.16 -7.19 -10.96
C ARG A 107 -2.14 -8.24 -12.08
N ASP A 108 -1.83 -9.50 -11.75
CA ASP A 108 -2.09 -10.62 -12.65
C ASP A 108 -3.61 -10.77 -12.90
#